data_AF-A0A346II39-F1
#
_entry.id   AF-A0A346II39-F1
#
_cell.length_a   1.000
_cell.length_b   1.000
_cell.length_c   1.000
_cell.angle_alpha   90.00
_cell.angle_beta   90.00
_cell.angle_gamma   90.00
#
_symmetry.space_group_name_H-M   'P 1'
#
loop_
_entity.id
_entity.type
_entity.pdbx_description
1 polymer ?
#
loop_
_entity_poly.entity_id
_entity_poly.type
_entity_poly.pdbx_seq_one_letter_code
_entity_poly.pdbx_strand_id
1 'polypeptide(L)'
;MVLIIAVAVLLILVYCYGTRTFSYWSKRGIKHDPPIPYLGTAKRQLFFQTSHFEIFDEMYWKYPQERYVGYYYTNTPLLILRDPELVKRFLATDFNYFYSRSVFPLHGVPEPLMNNLFACDGNLW
;
A
#
# COMPACT_ATOMS: atom_id res chain seq x y z
N MET A 1 -13.82 -19.73 33.10
CA MET A 1 -13.51 -20.44 31.84
C MET A 1 -14.13 -19.75 30.62
N VAL A 2 -15.43 -19.47 30.59
CA VAL A 2 -16.10 -18.82 29.44
C VAL A 2 -15.49 -17.46 29.07
N LEU A 3 -15.21 -16.59 30.04
CA LEU A 3 -14.57 -15.28 29.77
C LEU A 3 -13.19 -15.41 29.13
N ILE A 4 -12.37 -16.37 29.58
CA ILE A 4 -11.02 -16.60 29.05
C ILE A 4 -11.11 -17.07 27.59
N ILE A 5 -12.05 -17.96 27.29
CA ILE A 5 -12.29 -18.44 25.93
C ILE A 5 -12.77 -17.28 25.04
N ALA A 6 -13.71 -16.46 25.51
CA ALA A 6 -14.21 -15.31 24.76
C ALA A 6 -13.08 -14.30 24.44
N VAL A 7 -12.22 -14.00 25.41
CA VAL A 7 -11.06 -13.11 25.19
C VAL A 7 -10.06 -13.73 24.21
N ALA A 8 -9.77 -15.03 24.31
CA ALA A 8 -8.88 -15.70 23.37
C ALA A 8 -9.43 -15.67 21.94
N VAL A 9 -10.73 -15.95 21.75
CA VAL A 9 -11.39 -15.86 20.45
C VAL A 9 -11.34 -14.44 19.90
N LEU A 10 -11.61 -13.42 20.74
CA LEU A 10 -11.52 -12.02 20.33
C LEU A 10 -10.11 -11.66 19.86
N LEU A 11 -9.07 -12.06 20.60
CA LEU A 11 -7.67 -11.79 20.22
C LEU A 11 -7.29 -12.46 18.90
N ILE A 12 -7.76 -13.69 18.66
CA ILE A 12 -7.55 -14.39 17.38
C ILE A 12 -8.24 -13.65 16.24
N LEU A 13 -9.50 -13.24 16.42
CA LEU A 13 -10.25 -12.51 15.39
C LEU A 13 -9.60 -11.18 15.06
N VAL A 14 -9.17 -10.44 16.08
CA VAL A 14 -8.41 -9.19 15.95
C VAL A 14 -7.12 -9.45 15.14
N TYR A 15 -6.32 -10.43 15.56
CA TYR A 15 -5.09 -10.77 14.85
C TYR A 15 -5.32 -11.18 13.39
N CYS A 16 -6.30 -12.05 13.12
CA CYS A 16 -6.64 -12.49 11.77
C CYS A 16 -7.11 -11.31 10.90
N TYR A 17 -7.91 -10.40 11.45
CA TYR A 17 -8.35 -9.20 10.75
C TYR A 17 -7.17 -8.29 10.38
N GLY A 18 -6.25 -8.07 11.32
CA GLY A 18 -5.07 -7.22 11.15
C GLY A 18 -3.98 -7.81 10.26
N THR A 19 -4.09 -9.07 9.84
CA THR A 19 -3.08 -9.77 9.02
C THR A 19 -3.64 -10.36 7.73
N ARG A 20 -4.95 -10.19 7.47
CA ARG A 20 -5.69 -10.84 6.37
C ARG A 20 -5.09 -10.66 4.98
N THR A 21 -4.39 -9.55 4.73
CA THR A 21 -3.82 -9.20 3.41
C THR A 21 -2.33 -9.53 3.27
N PHE A 22 -1.64 -9.91 4.36
CA PHE A 22 -0.18 -10.01 4.38
C PHE A 22 0.40 -11.18 3.56
N SER A 23 -0.47 -12.08 3.11
CA SER A 23 -0.10 -13.14 2.15
C SER A 23 -0.19 -12.71 0.69
N TYR A 24 -0.59 -11.47 0.39
CA TYR A 24 -0.89 -11.02 -0.97
C TYR A 24 0.33 -11.07 -1.90
N TRP A 25 1.48 -10.56 -1.44
CA TRP A 25 2.72 -10.52 -2.22
C TRP A 25 3.43 -11.87 -2.25
N SER A 26 3.49 -12.59 -1.13
CA SER A 26 4.12 -13.92 -1.08
C SER A 26 3.44 -14.92 -2.00
N LYS A 27 2.10 -14.94 -2.05
CA LYS A 27 1.32 -15.78 -2.98
C LYS A 27 1.59 -15.47 -4.45
N ARG A 28 2.10 -14.28 -4.77
CA ARG A 28 2.44 -13.83 -6.14
C ARG A 28 3.94 -13.92 -6.44
N GLY A 29 4.74 -14.43 -5.50
CA GLY A 29 6.20 -14.50 -5.65
C GLY A 29 6.89 -13.14 -5.64
N ILE A 30 6.25 -12.10 -5.10
CA ILE A 30 6.78 -10.73 -5.09
C ILE A 30 7.56 -10.49 -3.80
N LYS A 31 8.83 -10.07 -3.92
CA LYS A 31 9.66 -9.73 -2.77
C LYS A 31 9.11 -8.50 -2.04
N HIS A 32 9.12 -8.56 -0.72
CA HIS A 32 8.61 -7.52 0.18
C HIS A 32 9.21 -7.73 1.57
N ASP A 33 9.17 -6.68 2.39
CA ASP A 33 9.51 -6.80 3.81
C ASP A 33 8.38 -7.46 4.61
N PRO A 34 8.70 -8.22 5.66
CA PRO A 34 7.68 -8.84 6.50
C PRO A 34 6.81 -7.76 7.18
N PRO A 35 5.48 -7.79 6.99
CA PRO A 35 4.60 -6.79 7.57
C PRO A 35 4.33 -7.05 9.07
N ILE A 36 4.14 -5.97 9.82
CA ILE A 36 3.73 -5.98 11.23
C ILE A 36 2.19 -5.87 11.29
N PRO A 37 1.47 -6.65 12.13
CA PRO A 37 0.02 -6.56 12.27
C PRO A 37 -0.47 -5.11 12.40
N TYR A 38 -1.51 -4.75 11.62
CA TYR A 38 -2.08 -3.41 11.49
C TYR A 38 -1.19 -2.31 10.91
N LEU A 39 0.13 -2.38 11.07
CA LEU A 39 1.06 -1.36 10.60
C LEU A 39 1.60 -1.65 9.19
N GLY A 40 1.55 -2.91 8.76
CA GLY A 40 2.19 -3.37 7.53
C GLY A 40 3.70 -3.17 7.62
N THR A 41 4.30 -2.74 6.51
CA THR A 41 5.71 -2.31 6.46
C THR A 41 5.84 -0.80 6.71
N ALA A 42 4.74 -0.12 6.99
CA ALA A 42 4.64 1.35 7.05
C ALA A 42 4.89 1.96 8.44
N LYS A 43 5.41 1.19 9.41
CA LYS A 43 5.56 1.63 10.81
C LYS A 43 6.21 3.01 10.90
N ARG A 44 7.36 3.23 10.25
CA ARG A 44 8.09 4.51 10.33
C ARG A 44 7.27 5.68 9.75
N GLN A 45 6.52 5.46 8.68
CA GLN A 45 5.64 6.48 8.09
C GLN A 45 4.46 6.82 9.01
N LEU A 46 3.82 5.79 9.60
CA LEU A 46 2.67 5.98 10.50
C LEU A 46 3.04 6.72 11.79
N PHE A 47 4.29 6.57 12.26
CA PHE A 47 4.83 7.31 13.39
C PHE A 47 5.55 8.61 13.00
N PHE A 48 5.38 9.08 11.75
CA PHE A 48 5.97 10.32 11.23
C PHE A 48 7.50 10.41 11.37
N GLN A 49 8.18 9.26 11.38
CA GLN A 49 9.65 9.18 11.51
C GLN A 49 10.37 9.33 10.18
N THR A 50 9.65 9.20 9.07
CA THR A 50 10.20 9.24 7.70
C THR A 50 9.08 9.58 6.73
N SER A 51 9.42 10.20 5.60
CA SER A 51 8.46 10.50 4.56
C SER A 51 8.11 9.26 3.72
N HIS A 52 7.00 9.32 2.96
CA HIS A 52 6.67 8.26 2.00
C HIS A 52 7.78 8.09 0.96
N PHE A 53 8.35 9.20 0.48
CA PHE A 53 9.40 9.21 -0.54
C PHE A 53 10.70 8.59 -0.06
N GLU A 54 11.12 8.85 1.19
CA GLU A 54 12.31 8.23 1.78
C GLU A 54 12.19 6.70 1.82
N ILE A 55 11.02 6.17 2.18
CA ILE A 55 10.80 4.71 2.18
C ILE A 55 10.76 4.16 0.77
N PHE A 56 10.20 4.89 -0.20
CA PHE A 56 10.21 4.45 -1.59
C PHE A 56 11.63 4.39 -2.15
N ASP A 57 12.47 5.37 -1.83
CA ASP A 57 13.90 5.37 -2.20
C ASP A 57 14.66 4.22 -1.51
N GLU A 58 14.45 4.02 -0.21
CA GLU A 58 15.06 2.90 0.53
C GLU A 58 14.69 1.55 -0.10
N MET A 59 13.42 1.33 -0.43
CA MET A 59 12.96 0.11 -1.09
C MET A 59 13.49 -0.01 -2.52
N TYR A 60 13.66 1.11 -3.23
CA TYR A 60 14.30 1.18 -4.54
C TYR A 60 15.79 0.85 -4.47
N TRP A 61 16.51 1.07 -3.37
CA TRP A 61 17.93 0.65 -3.31
C TRP A 61 18.12 -0.75 -2.69
N LYS A 62 17.20 -1.17 -1.84
CA LYS A 62 17.27 -2.46 -1.12
C LYS A 62 17.12 -3.71 -1.99
N TYR A 63 16.39 -3.64 -3.11
CA TYR A 63 16.08 -4.79 -3.98
C TYR A 63 16.61 -4.66 -5.42
N PRO A 64 17.92 -4.45 -5.64
CA PRO A 64 18.47 -4.00 -6.93
C PRO A 64 18.20 -4.92 -8.12
N GLN A 65 17.90 -6.20 -7.86
CA GLN A 65 17.63 -7.21 -8.88
C GLN A 65 16.14 -7.35 -9.23
N GLU A 66 15.25 -6.67 -8.51
CA GLU A 66 13.80 -6.77 -8.71
C GLU A 66 13.28 -5.62 -9.58
N ARG A 67 12.37 -5.93 -10.50
CA ARG A 67 11.70 -4.93 -11.34
C ARG A 67 10.61 -4.15 -10.58
N TYR A 68 10.11 -4.74 -9.50
CA TYR A 68 9.10 -4.17 -8.61
C TYR A 68 9.17 -4.84 -7.23
N VAL A 69 8.69 -4.15 -6.20
CA VAL A 69 8.75 -4.61 -4.81
C VAL A 69 7.40 -4.41 -4.15
N GLY A 70 6.94 -5.43 -3.42
CA GLY A 70 5.72 -5.35 -2.63
C GLY A 70 5.95 -4.52 -1.37
N TYR A 71 4.95 -3.74 -1.01
CA TYR A 71 4.89 -2.92 0.19
C TYR A 71 3.49 -3.05 0.82
N TYR A 72 3.37 -2.83 2.12
CA TYR A 72 2.10 -2.82 2.82
C TYR A 72 1.94 -1.51 3.59
N TYR A 73 1.02 -0.67 3.13
CA TYR A 73 0.57 0.48 3.91
C TYR A 73 -0.61 0.06 4.79
N THR A 74 -0.35 -0.19 6.07
CA THR A 74 -1.29 -0.90 6.95
C THR A 74 -1.67 -2.26 6.34
N ASN A 75 -2.96 -2.51 6.10
CA ASN A 75 -3.47 -3.71 5.44
C ASN A 75 -3.58 -3.58 3.91
N THR A 76 -3.19 -2.45 3.32
CA THR A 76 -3.30 -2.22 1.87
C THR A 76 -2.00 -2.65 1.18
N PRO A 77 -2.03 -3.68 0.31
CA PRO A 77 -0.88 -4.03 -0.51
C PRO A 77 -0.66 -2.97 -1.59
N LEU A 78 0.57 -2.45 -1.66
CA LEU A 78 1.03 -1.49 -2.68
C LEU A 78 2.24 -2.06 -3.42
N LEU A 79 2.38 -1.70 -4.69
CA LEU A 79 3.50 -2.15 -5.53
C LEU A 79 4.41 -0.96 -5.86
N ILE A 80 5.68 -1.05 -5.50
CA ILE A 80 6.71 -0.07 -5.85
C ILE A 80 7.33 -0.51 -7.17
N LEU A 81 7.15 0.28 -8.22
CA LEU A 81 7.75 0.03 -9.53
C LEU A 81 9.19 0.56 -9.56
N ARG A 82 10.11 -0.23 -10.11
CA ARG A 82 11.52 0.16 -10.26
C ARG A 82 11.97 0.21 -11.70
N ASP A 83 11.39 -0.65 -12.54
CA ASP A 83 11.75 -0.73 -13.95
C ASP A 83 11.16 0.45 -14.76
N PRO A 84 12.01 1.28 -15.42
CA PRO A 84 11.55 2.38 -16.27
C PRO A 84 10.57 1.96 -17.37
N GLU A 85 10.68 0.76 -17.92
CA GLU A 85 9.75 0.25 -18.94
C GLU A 85 8.36 0.02 -18.35
N LEU A 86 8.28 -0.51 -17.12
CA LEU A 86 7.02 -0.67 -16.40
C LEU A 86 6.44 0.68 -16.01
N VAL A 87 7.26 1.60 -15.52
CA VAL A 87 6.83 2.97 -15.21
C VAL A 87 6.24 3.64 -16.46
N LYS A 88 6.92 3.55 -17.61
CA LYS A 88 6.41 4.07 -18.89
C LYS A 88 5.09 3.43 -19.28
N ARG A 89 4.94 2.11 -19.12
CA ARG A 89 3.68 1.43 -19.40
C ARG A 89 2.54 1.94 -18.52
N PHE A 90 2.75 2.03 -17.20
CA PHE A 90 1.73 2.49 -16.26
C PHE A 90 1.33 3.95 -16.49
N LEU A 91 2.30 4.82 -16.77
CA LEU A 91 2.05 6.26 -16.91
C LEU A 91 1.59 6.68 -18.31
N ALA A 92 1.85 5.89 -19.35
CA ALA A 92 1.52 6.24 -20.73
C ALA A 92 0.71 5.17 -21.46
N THR A 93 1.28 3.98 -21.68
CA THR A 93 0.68 2.97 -22.56
C THR A 93 -0.65 2.43 -22.01
N ASP A 94 -0.67 2.09 -20.73
CA ASP A 94 -1.78 1.43 -20.04
C ASP A 94 -2.48 2.40 -19.06
N PHE A 95 -2.31 3.72 -19.26
CA PHE A 95 -2.82 4.75 -18.36
C PHE A 95 -4.32 4.61 -18.08
N ASN A 96 -5.10 4.16 -19.05
CA ASN A 96 -6.55 3.92 -18.91
C ASN A 96 -6.92 2.88 -17.83
N TYR A 97 -5.98 2.06 -17.37
CA TYR A 97 -6.17 1.15 -16.24
C TYR A 97 -5.62 1.69 -14.91
N PHE A 98 -4.75 2.70 -14.97
CA PHE A 98 -3.99 3.23 -13.82
C PHE A 98 -4.18 4.74 -13.61
N TYR A 99 -5.25 5.33 -14.16
CA TYR A 99 -5.49 6.78 -14.09
C TYR A 99 -5.86 7.28 -12.69
N SER A 100 -6.31 6.39 -11.79
CA SER A 100 -6.64 6.74 -10.41
C SER A 100 -5.38 7.11 -9.62
N ARG A 101 -5.32 8.32 -9.08
CA ARG A 101 -4.14 8.88 -8.39
C ARG A 101 -4.20 8.85 -6.85
N SER A 102 -5.14 8.10 -6.30
CA SER A 102 -5.41 8.14 -4.86
C SER A 102 -4.26 7.67 -3.95
N VAL A 103 -3.79 8.57 -3.08
CA VAL A 103 -3.25 8.22 -1.74
C VAL A 103 -4.41 8.06 -0.73
N PHE A 104 -5.53 8.72 -0.99
CA PHE A 104 -6.79 8.61 -0.26
C PHE A 104 -7.94 8.58 -1.29
N PRO A 105 -8.75 7.51 -1.35
CA PRO A 105 -9.84 7.45 -2.30
C PRO A 105 -10.92 8.43 -1.83
N LEU A 106 -11.05 9.55 -2.53
CA LEU A 106 -12.15 10.48 -2.33
C LEU A 106 -13.43 9.85 -2.88
N HIS A 107 -14.04 8.96 -2.11
CA HIS A 107 -15.39 8.48 -2.41
C HIS A 107 -16.39 9.59 -2.05
N GLY A 108 -16.87 10.36 -3.04
CA GLY A 108 -17.94 11.34 -2.84
C GLY A 108 -17.65 12.70 -3.46
N VAL A 109 -18.16 13.77 -2.82
CA VAL A 109 -17.90 15.16 -3.22
C VAL A 109 -16.43 15.45 -2.96
N PRO A 110 -15.61 15.81 -3.97
CA PRO A 110 -14.22 16.13 -3.74
C PRO A 110 -14.13 17.32 -2.79
N GLU A 111 -13.42 17.12 -1.68
CA GLU A 111 -12.93 18.18 -0.80
C GLU A 111 -12.44 19.34 -1.68
N PRO A 112 -12.93 20.59 -1.51
CA PRO A 112 -12.64 21.69 -2.43
C PRO A 112 -11.14 21.92 -2.66
N LEU A 113 -10.31 21.65 -1.65
CA LEU A 113 -8.84 21.74 -1.74
C LEU A 113 -8.21 20.66 -2.64
N MET A 114 -8.89 19.53 -2.81
CA MET A 114 -8.48 18.44 -3.68
C MET A 114 -9.02 18.59 -5.11
N ASN A 115 -9.79 19.66 -5.41
CA ASN A 115 -10.23 19.97 -6.77
C ASN A 115 -9.13 20.67 -7.57
N ASN A 116 -8.02 19.95 -7.80
CA ASN A 116 -6.88 20.41 -8.58
C ASN A 116 -6.30 19.26 -9.41
N LEU A 117 -5.49 19.61 -10.41
CA LEU A 117 -4.92 18.65 -11.38
C LEU A 117 -4.06 17.52 -10.75
N PHE A 118 -3.57 17.71 -9.53
CA PHE A 118 -2.77 16.70 -8.83
C PHE A 118 -3.61 15.66 -8.08
N ALA A 119 -4.88 15.97 -7.80
CA ALA A 119 -5.75 15.14 -6.98
C ALA A 119 -7.01 14.63 -7.71
N CYS A 120 -7.46 15.29 -8.79
CA CYS A 120 -8.53 14.76 -9.62
C CYS A 120 -8.08 13.53 -10.43
N ASP A 121 -9.04 12.65 -10.71
CA ASP A 121 -8.88 11.44 -11.53
C ASP A 121 -10.10 11.17 -12.42
N GLY A 122 -9.98 10.17 -13.30
CA GLY A 122 -11.03 9.78 -14.23
C GLY A 122 -11.38 10.88 -15.22
N ASN A 123 -12.67 10.99 -15.58
CA ASN A 123 -13.16 11.98 -16.55
C ASN A 123 -13.01 13.44 -16.07
N LEU A 124 -12.72 13.66 -14.79
CA LEU A 124 -12.52 15.00 -14.24
C LEU A 124 -11.11 15.53 -14.51
N TRP A 125 -10.11 14.64 -14.70
CA TRP A 125 -8.73 14.99 -15.02
C TRP A 125 -8.50 15.02 -16.54
#